data_AF-A0A165G3L9-F1
#
_entry.id   AF-A0A165G3L9-F1
#
_cell.length_a   1.000
_cell.length_b   1.000
_cell.length_c   1.000
_cell.angle_alpha   90.00
_cell.angle_beta   90.00
_cell.angle_gamma   90.00
#
_symmetry.space_group_name_H-M   'P 1'
#
loop_
_entity.id
_entity.type
_entity.pdbx_description
1 polymer ?
#
loop_
_entity_poly.entity_id
_entity_poly.type
_entity_poly.pdbx_seq_one_letter_code
_entity_poly.pdbx_strand_id
1 'polypeptide(L)' 'RRGNLPKQVTDLLRSWFHEHLSHPYPSEEEKQELMQRTGLTMSQVSNWFINARRRQL' A
#
# COMPACT_ATOMS: atom_id res chain seq x y z
N ARG A 1 4.15 14.55 14.34
CA ARG A 1 4.63 14.72 12.94
C ARG A 1 4.34 13.43 12.19
N ARG A 2 3.57 13.46 11.08
CA ARG A 2 3.49 12.30 10.19
C ARG A 2 4.76 12.27 9.34
N GLY A 3 5.66 11.34 9.62
CA GLY A 3 6.83 11.08 8.78
C GLY A 3 6.40 10.40 7.48
N ASN A 4 7.13 10.66 6.40
CA ASN A 4 6.97 9.87 5.18
C ASN A 4 7.32 8.42 5.47
N LEU A 5 6.63 7.49 4.80
CA LEU A 5 6.99 6.08 4.87
C LEU A 5 8.39 5.86 4.28
N PRO A 6 9.20 4.94 4.84
CA PRO A 6 10.50 4.59 4.27
C PRO A 6 10.38 4.17 2.81
N LYS A 7 11.40 4.48 1.99
CA LYS A 7 11.39 4.17 0.55
C LYS A 7 11.10 2.68 0.28
N GLN A 8 11.77 1.79 1.01
CA GLN A 8 11.59 0.34 0.88
C GLN A 8 10.13 -0.09 1.11
N VAL A 9 9.45 0.52 2.09
CA VAL A 9 8.03 0.25 2.36
C VAL A 9 7.17 0.74 1.21
N THR A 10 7.44 1.96 0.71
CA THR A 10 6.68 2.49 -0.42
C THR A 10 6.93 1.74 -1.72
N ASP A 11 8.12 1.18 -1.93
CA ASP A 11 8.45 0.38 -3.11
C ASP A 11 7.62 -0.92 -3.11
N LEU A 12 7.51 -1.62 -1.98
CA LEU A 12 6.67 -2.82 -1.86
C LEU A 12 5.19 -2.55 -2.18
N LEU A 13 4.64 -1.46 -1.64
CA LEU A 13 3.25 -1.07 -1.89
C LEU A 13 3.02 -0.64 -3.35
N ARG A 14 4.01 0.03 -3.96
CA ARG A 14 3.99 0.42 -5.38
C ARG A 14 4.07 -0.79 -6.31
N SER A 15 4.93 -1.76 -6.01
CA SER A 15 5.01 -3.00 -6.78
C SER A 15 3.65 -3.69 -6.85
N TRP A 16 3.01 -3.91 -5.70
CA TRP A 16 1.67 -4.49 -5.67
C TRP A 16 0.67 -3.64 -6.47
N PHE A 17 0.71 -2.31 -6.32
CA PHE A 17 -0.19 -1.40 -7.04
C PHE A 17 -0.03 -1.51 -8.56
N HIS A 18 1.22 -1.58 -9.04
CA HIS A 18 1.55 -1.69 -10.47
C HIS A 18 1.16 -3.04 -11.05
N GLU A 19 1.26 -4.11 -10.26
CA GLU A 19 0.78 -5.44 -10.65
C GLU A 19 -0.76 -5.49 -10.76
N HIS A 20 -1.47 -4.61 -10.05
CA HIS A 20 -2.93 -4.58 -9.96
C HIS A 20 -3.56 -3.32 -10.56
N LEU A 21 -2.93 -2.70 -11.58
CA LEU A 21 -3.41 -1.43 -12.17
C LEU A 21 -4.84 -1.49 -12.73
N SER A 22 -5.28 -2.66 -13.18
CA SER A 22 -6.65 -2.86 -13.67
C SER A 22 -7.69 -2.80 -12.53
N HIS A 23 -7.31 -3.22 -11.31
CA HIS A 23 -8.17 -3.23 -10.14
C HIS A 23 -7.36 -3.04 -8.84
N PRO A 24 -6.90 -1.82 -8.51
CA PRO A 24 -5.97 -1.56 -7.41
C PRO A 24 -6.67 -1.50 -6.04
N TYR A 25 -7.46 -2.52 -5.71
CA TYR A 25 -8.21 -2.67 -4.47
C TYR A 25 -7.78 -3.97 -3.80
N PRO A 26 -6.79 -3.92 -2.88
CA PRO A 26 -6.34 -5.12 -2.21
C PRO A 26 -7.47 -5.70 -1.35
N SER A 27 -7.62 -7.02 -1.38
CA SER A 27 -8.47 -7.79 -0.48
C SER A 27 -7.98 -7.67 0.96
N GLU A 28 -8.74 -8.20 1.92
CA GLU A 28 -8.32 -8.16 3.32
C GLU A 28 -7.08 -9.04 3.56
N GLU A 29 -7.01 -10.18 2.88
CA GLU A 29 -5.87 -11.09 2.88
C GLU A 29 -4.63 -10.43 2.29
N GLU A 30 -4.76 -9.72 1.17
CA GLU A 30 -3.64 -9.01 0.54
C GLU A 30 -3.15 -7.86 1.42
N LYS A 31 -4.06 -7.13 2.07
CA LYS A 31 -3.66 -6.12 3.05
C LYS A 31 -2.92 -6.75 4.24
N GLN A 32 -3.36 -7.90 4.74
CA GLN A 32 -2.66 -8.64 5.80
C GLN A 32 -1.23 -9.01 5.35
N GLU A 33 -1.06 -9.53 4.13
CA GLU A 33 0.27 -9.83 3.59
C GLU A 33 1.15 -8.57 3.52
N LEU A 34 0.60 -7.47 3.00
CA LEU A 34 1.31 -6.21 2.89
C LEU A 34 1.69 -5.64 4.26
N MET A 35 0.84 -5.79 5.27
CA MET A 35 1.17 -5.44 6.66
C MET A 35 2.37 -6.24 7.16
N GLN A 36 2.37 -7.57 6.99
CA GLN A 36 3.48 -8.43 7.41
C GLN A 36 4.79 -8.04 6.71
N ARG A 37 4.74 -7.72 5.42
CA ARG A 37 5.91 -7.35 4.62
C ARG A 37 6.44 -5.95 4.91
N THR A 38 5.57 -5.00 5.27
CA THR A 38 5.93 -3.59 5.45
C THR A 38 6.04 -3.14 6.89
N GLY A 39 5.55 -3.93 7.85
CA GLY A 39 5.42 -3.56 9.26
C GLY A 39 4.38 -2.47 9.52
N LEU A 40 3.54 -2.14 8.52
CA LEU A 40 2.48 -1.16 8.65
C LEU A 40 1.24 -1.75 9.31
N THR A 41 0.45 -0.89 9.93
CA THR A 41 -0.90 -1.23 10.40
C THR A 41 -1.88 -1.30 9.23
N MET A 42 -2.99 -2.03 9.41
CA MET A 42 -4.08 -2.15 8.43
C MET A 42 -4.59 -0.78 7.94
N SER A 43 -4.73 0.17 8.87
CA SER A 43 -5.16 1.53 8.56
C SER A 43 -4.13 2.27 7.69
N GLN A 44 -2.84 2.11 7.94
CA GLN A 44 -1.79 2.75 7.13
C GLN A 44 -1.76 2.19 5.72
N VAL A 45 -1.86 0.86 5.56
CA VAL A 45 -1.95 0.20 4.25
C VAL A 45 -3.18 0.69 3.50
N SER A 46 -4.35 0.65 4.13
CA SER A 46 -5.62 1.12 3.53
C SER A 46 -5.55 2.58 3.09
N ASN A 47 -5.03 3.46 3.95
CA ASN A 47 -4.87 4.88 3.65
C ASN A 47 -3.87 5.12 2.52
N TRP A 48 -2.81 4.32 2.46
CA TRP A 48 -1.84 4.42 1.37
C TRP A 48 -2.51 4.10 0.04
N PHE A 49 -3.25 3.00 -0.06
CA PHE A 49 -3.95 2.61 -1.28
C PHE A 49 -5.04 3.59 -1.71
N ILE A 50 -5.78 4.19 -0.77
CA ILE A 50 -6.73 5.27 -1.08
C ILE A 50 -6.01 6.44 -1.75
N ASN A 51 -4.86 6.86 -1.21
CA ASN A 51 -4.10 7.97 -1.75
C ASN A 51 -3.37 7.60 -3.05
N ALA A 52 -2.86 6.38 -3.19
CA ALA A 52 -2.20 5.88 -4.39
C ALA A 52 -3.16 5.87 -5.58
N ARG A 53 -4.39 5.36 -5.39
CA ARG A 53 -5.44 5.41 -6.42
C ARG A 53 -5.80 6.84 -6.83
N ARG A 54 -5.98 7.74 -5.86
CA ARG A 54 -6.28 9.16 -6.14
C ARG A 54 -5.17 9.87 -6.93
N ARG A 55 -3.92 9.42 -6.76
CA ARG A 55 -2.74 9.96 -7.45
C ARG A 55 -2.40 9.23 -8.74
N GLN A 56 -3.13 8.14 -9.07
CA GLN A 56 -2.86 7.27 -10.21
C GLN A 56 -1.37 6.85 -10.28
N LEU A 57 -0.85 6.38 -9.14
CA LEU A 57 0.57 6.02 -8.97
C LEU A 57 1.04 4.86 -9.84
#